data_AF-A0A2M7U5Q6-F1
#
_entry.id   AF-A0A2M7U5Q6-F1
#
_cell.length_a   1.000
_cell.length_b   1.000
_cell.length_c   1.000
_cell.angle_alpha   90.00
_cell.angle_beta   90.00
_cell.angle_gamma   90.00
#
_symmetry.space_group_name_H-M   'P 1'
#
loop_
_entity.id
_entity.type
_entity.pdbx_description
1 polymer ?
#
loop_
_entity_poly.entity_id
_entity_poly.type
_entity_poly.pdbx_seq_one_letter_code
_entity_poly.pdbx_strand_id
1 'polypeptide(L)'
;MNYFDLTKANIEDLIIEKVDNFDCLIKDGQQTYDGFILAKSPTGSVLTLCDISFHKSNIDNKYQPRLVFRKSDISLVDKTTKSGATHIRIPFHTGQDGYREFWKMISFLYKFKDLIDVGDFGDTFQIVVTSQNSAHYISELLKKGYSEDVWQALVETNPDLATKLSLSIIYESRKSVIDEMEKKLEQDENEEYWQKTLAKNRWIFGNSYIGIIGERRTNILSTLDHPLITEDGYLEIVEIKKPSFPFWKKTKDGKNYLYRGKYLVPNTELQSAIAQGSNYIYETEKDMDSKTWAENHDGIYPLKPKCLIVHGRSNDWEALESQSYRLLNDRLHGISIITFDHLVLRAKQTLELFKPVK
;
A
#
# COMPACT_ATOMS: atom_id res chain seq x y z
N MET A 1 21.21 1.08 50.41
CA MET A 1 21.40 1.00 48.96
C MET A 1 20.49 -0.08 48.41
N ASN A 2 19.83 0.19 47.30
CA ASN A 2 18.86 -0.72 46.66
C ASN A 2 19.34 -1.05 45.25
N TYR A 3 19.33 -2.33 44.87
CA TYR A 3 19.89 -2.79 43.60
C TYR A 3 18.85 -3.57 42.80
N PHE A 4 18.77 -3.28 41.50
CA PHE A 4 17.94 -4.06 40.59
C PHE A 4 18.67 -5.33 40.17
N ASP A 5 18.00 -6.48 40.28
CA ASP A 5 18.63 -7.78 40.05
C ASP A 5 18.47 -8.26 38.59
N LEU A 6 19.47 -7.95 37.76
CA LEU A 6 19.48 -8.32 36.33
C LEU A 6 19.57 -9.84 36.09
N THR A 7 19.89 -10.61 37.14
CA THR A 7 19.91 -12.07 37.07
C THR A 7 18.50 -12.67 37.12
N LYS A 8 17.49 -11.90 37.53
CA LYS A 8 16.11 -12.36 37.75
C LYS A 8 15.06 -11.57 36.99
N ALA A 9 15.20 -10.25 36.95
CA ALA A 9 14.16 -9.35 36.44
C ALA A 9 14.54 -8.78 35.06
N ASN A 10 13.51 -8.50 34.25
CA ASN A 10 13.69 -7.86 32.94
C ASN A 10 13.79 -6.33 33.12
N ILE A 11 14.61 -5.69 32.29
CA ILE A 11 14.93 -4.26 32.37
C ILE A 11 13.90 -3.36 31.69
N GLU A 12 12.84 -3.94 31.13
CA GLU A 12 11.90 -3.25 30.23
C GLU A 12 11.15 -2.11 30.93
N ASP A 13 10.82 -2.28 32.21
CA ASP A 13 10.05 -1.31 32.99
C ASP A 13 10.93 -0.27 33.72
N LEU A 14 12.26 -0.41 33.65
CA LEU A 14 13.18 0.53 34.26
C LEU A 14 13.29 1.82 33.45
N ILE A 15 13.38 2.95 34.15
CA ILE A 15 13.62 4.28 33.58
C ILE A 15 14.78 5.00 34.25
N ILE A 16 15.39 5.95 33.52
CA ILE A 16 16.27 6.97 34.10
C ILE A 16 15.48 8.28 34.11
N GLU A 17 15.22 8.79 35.31
CA GLU A 17 14.44 10.01 35.51
C GLU A 17 15.32 11.12 36.08
N LYS A 18 15.20 12.32 35.51
CA LYS A 18 15.80 13.54 36.06
C LYS A 18 15.14 13.88 37.39
N VAL A 19 15.92 13.95 38.46
CA VAL A 19 15.40 14.32 39.79
C VAL A 19 15.62 15.79 40.08
N ASP A 20 16.76 16.33 39.66
CA ASP A 20 17.07 17.74 39.73
C ASP A 20 18.01 18.17 38.59
N ASN A 21 18.56 19.38 38.69
CA ASN A 21 19.44 19.94 37.66
C ASN A 21 20.82 19.29 37.59
N PHE A 22 21.20 18.46 38.56
CA PHE A 22 22.53 17.89 38.69
C PHE A 22 22.53 16.36 38.56
N ASP A 23 21.47 15.68 39.00
CA ASP A 23 21.42 14.22 39.09
C ASP A 23 20.17 13.58 38.44
N CYS A 24 20.32 12.30 38.08
CA CYS A 24 19.25 11.39 37.65
C CYS A 24 19.22 10.14 38.55
N LEU A 25 18.06 9.47 38.62
CA LEU A 25 17.90 8.20 39.33
C LEU A 25 17.34 7.10 38.42
N ILE A 26 17.71 5.85 38.72
CA ILE A 26 17.12 4.65 38.10
C ILE A 26 15.87 4.27 38.89
N LYS A 27 14.73 4.06 38.22
CA LYS A 27 13.46 3.74 38.87
C LYS A 27 12.69 2.62 38.20
N ASP A 28 11.92 1.89 39.01
CA ASP A 28 10.79 1.05 38.61
C ASP A 28 9.57 1.50 39.43
N GLY A 29 8.67 2.25 38.78
CA GLY A 29 7.55 2.90 39.46
C GLY A 29 8.00 3.83 40.60
N GLN A 30 7.68 3.46 41.84
CA GLN A 30 8.04 4.21 43.06
C GLN A 30 9.42 3.82 43.62
N GLN A 31 10.01 2.71 43.17
CA GLN A 31 11.25 2.20 43.74
C GLN A 31 12.47 2.80 43.01
N THR A 32 13.44 3.29 43.78
CA THR A 32 14.71 3.83 43.27
C THR A 32 15.85 2.83 43.45
N TYR A 33 16.80 2.81 42.51
CA TYR A 33 17.95 1.92 42.54
C TYR A 33 19.26 2.70 42.40
N ASP A 34 20.26 2.27 43.17
CA ASP A 34 21.63 2.81 43.15
C ASP A 34 22.51 2.12 42.10
N GLY A 35 21.99 1.06 41.47
CA GLY A 35 22.72 0.28 40.48
C GLY A 35 22.13 -1.11 40.26
N PHE A 36 22.96 -2.02 39.73
CA PHE A 36 22.56 -3.35 39.31
C PHE A 36 23.34 -4.48 40.00
N ILE A 37 22.65 -5.58 40.28
CA ILE A 37 23.28 -6.88 40.54
C ILE A 37 23.53 -7.56 39.21
N LEU A 38 24.80 -7.81 38.89
CA LEU A 38 25.22 -8.42 37.62
C LEU A 38 25.42 -9.93 37.75
N ALA A 39 25.86 -10.41 38.91
CA ALA A 39 26.04 -11.83 39.15
C ALA A 39 25.95 -12.17 40.65
N LYS A 40 25.65 -13.45 40.93
CA LYS A 40 25.69 -14.02 42.27
C LYS A 40 26.56 -15.26 42.25
N SER A 41 27.35 -15.48 43.31
CA SER A 41 28.06 -16.75 43.48
C SER A 41 27.06 -17.92 43.49
N PRO A 42 27.50 -19.16 43.20
CA PRO A 42 26.62 -20.33 43.25
C PRO A 42 25.89 -20.50 44.59
N THR A 43 26.54 -20.09 45.69
CA THR A 43 26.00 -20.08 47.05
C THR A 43 25.12 -18.87 47.36
N GLY A 44 25.03 -17.88 46.46
CA GLY A 44 24.34 -16.61 46.65
C GLY A 44 24.99 -15.65 47.65
N SER A 45 26.10 -16.05 48.29
CA SER A 45 26.74 -15.30 49.38
C SER A 45 27.64 -14.15 48.93
N VAL A 46 27.96 -14.07 47.63
CA VAL A 46 28.76 -13.00 47.04
C VAL A 46 28.01 -12.43 45.84
N LEU A 47 27.94 -11.11 45.78
CA LEU A 47 27.31 -10.35 44.71
C LEU A 47 28.38 -9.62 43.89
N THR A 48 28.20 -9.57 42.57
CA THR A 48 28.92 -8.64 41.69
C THR A 48 27.96 -7.51 41.36
N LEU A 49 28.32 -6.29 41.72
CA LEU A 49 27.48 -5.11 41.64
C LEU A 49 28.10 -4.08 40.69
N CYS A 50 27.24 -3.29 40.05
CA CYS A 50 27.62 -2.05 39.40
C CYS A 50 26.80 -0.91 39.98
N ASP A 51 27.45 -0.02 40.73
CA ASP A 51 26.85 1.23 41.18
C ASP A 51 26.83 2.21 40.00
N ILE A 52 25.73 2.95 39.86
CA ILE A 52 25.57 3.93 38.80
C ILE A 52 25.12 5.25 39.41
N SER A 53 25.91 6.29 39.16
CA SER A 53 25.51 7.68 39.42
C SER A 53 25.54 8.47 38.12
N PHE A 54 24.74 9.52 38.04
CA PHE A 54 24.62 10.37 36.87
C PHE A 54 24.94 11.78 37.25
N HIS A 55 25.95 12.39 36.64
CA HIS A 55 26.28 13.79 36.89
C HIS A 55 26.18 14.61 35.63
N LYS A 56 25.50 15.75 35.73
CA LYS A 56 25.36 16.64 34.59
C LYS A 56 26.70 17.25 34.17
N SER A 57 27.02 17.15 32.89
CA SER A 57 28.16 17.81 32.26
C SER A 57 27.76 19.20 31.75
N ASN A 58 28.63 20.17 32.00
CA ASN A 58 28.44 21.54 31.54
C ASN A 58 28.83 21.75 30.07
N ILE A 59 29.43 20.74 29.43
CA ILE A 59 29.95 20.82 28.06
C ILE A 59 28.89 20.35 27.05
N ASP A 60 28.34 19.16 27.29
CA ASP A 60 27.37 18.48 26.43
C ASP A 60 25.91 18.63 26.90
N ASN A 61 25.69 19.22 28.10
CA ASN A 61 24.40 19.40 28.77
C ASN A 61 23.62 18.08 28.99
N LYS A 62 24.31 16.93 28.98
CA LYS A 62 23.81 15.59 29.29
C LYS A 62 24.34 15.10 30.63
N TYR A 63 23.77 14.00 31.11
CA TYR A 63 24.19 13.36 32.36
C TYR A 63 25.17 12.22 32.09
N GLN A 64 26.40 12.34 32.58
CA GLN A 64 27.44 11.32 32.40
C GLN A 64 27.25 10.19 33.43
N PRO A 65 27.06 8.93 33.00
CA PRO A 65 27.00 7.79 33.90
C PRO A 65 28.39 7.46 34.45
N ARG A 66 28.51 7.36 35.77
CA ARG A 66 29.73 6.92 36.47
C ARG A 66 29.48 5.54 37.05
N LEU A 67 30.17 4.56 36.47
CA LEU A 67 30.03 3.15 36.80
C LEU A 67 31.12 2.74 37.80
N VAL A 68 30.73 2.14 38.92
CA VAL A 68 31.66 1.54 39.90
C VAL A 68 31.34 0.06 40.04
N PHE A 69 32.30 -0.80 39.68
CA PHE A 69 32.15 -2.24 39.82
C PHE A 69 32.79 -2.72 41.13
N ARG A 70 32.04 -3.51 41.90
CA ARG A 70 32.52 -4.07 43.18
C ARG A 70 31.95 -5.44 43.47
N LYS A 71 32.59 -6.16 44.40
CA LYS A 71 32.09 -7.42 44.95
C LYS A 71 31.76 -7.23 46.42
N SER A 72 30.54 -7.59 46.81
CA SER A 72 30.08 -7.50 48.19
C SER A 72 29.54 -8.84 48.68
N ASP A 73 29.33 -8.96 49.99
CA ASP A 73 28.39 -9.95 50.51
C ASP A 73 26.93 -9.49 50.36
N ILE A 74 26.01 -10.32 50.85
CA ILE A 74 24.56 -10.06 50.83
C ILE A 74 24.13 -8.88 51.72
N SER A 75 24.98 -8.50 52.69
CA SER A 75 24.78 -7.32 53.53
C SER A 75 25.39 -6.06 52.90
N LEU A 76 25.82 -6.15 51.63
CA LEU A 76 26.45 -5.10 50.83
C LEU A 76 27.80 -4.62 51.38
N VAL A 77 28.45 -5.41 52.22
CA VAL A 77 29.81 -5.12 52.69
C VAL A 77 30.81 -5.59 51.65
N ASP A 78 31.71 -4.69 51.24
CA ASP A 78 32.70 -4.98 50.22
C ASP A 78 33.63 -6.12 50.66
N LYS A 79 33.89 -7.03 49.72
CA LYS A 79 34.88 -8.07 49.92
C LYS A 79 36.26 -7.44 49.95
N THR A 80 37.09 -7.91 50.88
CA THR A 80 38.51 -7.58 50.91
C THR A 80 39.29 -8.54 50.01
N THR A 81 40.49 -8.12 49.63
CA THR A 81 41.39 -8.98 48.88
C THR A 81 41.77 -10.20 49.71
N LYS A 82 41.98 -11.35 49.04
CA LYS A 82 42.56 -12.51 49.69
C LYS A 82 44.01 -12.21 50.10
N SER A 83 44.52 -12.89 51.12
CA SER A 83 45.93 -12.77 51.54
C SER A 83 46.86 -12.94 50.33
N GLY A 84 47.74 -11.96 50.10
CA GLY A 84 48.66 -11.91 48.96
C GLY A 84 48.12 -11.28 47.67
N ALA A 85 46.84 -10.90 47.59
CA ALA A 85 46.27 -10.18 46.44
C ALA A 85 46.20 -8.66 46.70
N THR A 86 46.58 -7.87 45.70
CA THR A 86 46.54 -6.40 45.77
C THR A 86 45.22 -5.79 45.30
N HIS A 87 44.40 -6.55 44.57
CA HIS A 87 43.14 -6.08 43.98
C HIS A 87 42.13 -7.21 43.81
N ILE A 88 40.86 -6.84 43.63
CA ILE A 88 39.77 -7.75 43.26
C ILE A 88 39.53 -7.63 41.77
N ARG A 89 39.59 -8.76 41.05
CA ARG A 89 39.24 -8.82 39.63
C ARG A 89 37.75 -9.14 39.45
N ILE A 90 37.08 -8.34 38.61
CA ILE A 90 35.70 -8.54 38.17
C ILE A 90 35.74 -8.82 36.66
N PRO A 91 35.90 -10.09 36.25
CA PRO A 91 35.85 -10.45 34.83
C PRO A 91 34.41 -10.47 34.33
N PHE A 92 34.23 -10.15 33.04
CA PHE A 92 32.98 -10.34 32.31
C PHE A 92 33.25 -11.25 31.11
N HIS A 93 33.54 -12.53 31.37
CA HIS A 93 33.91 -13.50 30.34
C HIS A 93 32.83 -14.57 30.13
N THR A 94 31.96 -14.80 31.11
CA THR A 94 31.04 -15.94 31.13
C THR A 94 29.68 -15.56 31.71
N GLY A 95 28.64 -16.36 31.45
CA GLY A 95 27.33 -16.12 32.09
C GLY A 95 27.38 -16.16 33.62
N GLN A 96 28.38 -16.84 34.23
CA GLN A 96 28.51 -16.96 35.68
C GLN A 96 29.12 -15.72 36.35
N ASP A 97 29.88 -14.91 35.61
CA ASP A 97 30.51 -13.69 36.11
C ASP A 97 29.71 -12.42 35.79
N GLY A 98 28.54 -12.58 35.15
CA GLY A 98 27.64 -11.48 34.83
C GLY A 98 27.88 -10.85 33.47
N TYR A 99 28.60 -11.52 32.56
CA TYR A 99 28.81 -11.03 31.18
C TYR A 99 27.51 -10.62 30.47
N ARG A 100 26.46 -11.43 30.57
CA ARG A 100 25.17 -11.14 29.90
C ARG A 100 24.49 -9.94 30.55
N GLU A 101 24.50 -9.89 31.86
CA GLU A 101 23.90 -8.83 32.68
C GLU A 101 24.62 -7.50 32.49
N PHE A 102 25.94 -7.52 32.33
CA PHE A 102 26.72 -6.35 31.92
C PHE A 102 26.20 -5.78 30.59
N TRP A 103 26.06 -6.61 29.55
CA TRP A 103 25.54 -6.12 28.27
C TRP A 103 24.07 -5.71 28.32
N LYS A 104 23.24 -6.34 29.17
CA LYS A 104 21.87 -5.86 29.44
C LYS A 104 21.90 -4.45 30.05
N MET A 105 22.78 -4.20 31.02
CA MET A 105 22.97 -2.88 31.62
C MET A 105 23.46 -1.86 30.61
N ILE A 106 24.44 -2.19 29.76
CA ILE A 106 24.91 -1.28 28.69
C ILE A 106 23.77 -0.96 27.70
N SER A 107 23.00 -1.97 27.30
CA SER A 107 21.81 -1.78 26.45
C SER A 107 20.77 -0.88 27.11
N PHE A 108 20.51 -1.05 28.41
CA PHE A 108 19.65 -0.17 29.19
C PHE A 108 20.12 1.29 29.13
N LEU A 109 21.38 1.56 29.45
CA LEU A 109 21.94 2.92 29.40
C LEU A 109 21.82 3.53 28.00
N TYR A 110 22.10 2.75 26.97
CA TYR A 110 22.02 3.21 25.57
C TYR A 110 20.60 3.63 25.15
N LYS A 111 19.54 3.06 25.73
CA LYS A 111 18.15 3.50 25.49
C LYS A 111 17.92 4.97 25.87
N PHE A 112 18.72 5.52 26.79
CA PHE A 112 18.59 6.88 27.29
C PHE A 112 19.67 7.83 26.75
N LYS A 113 20.34 7.49 25.63
CA LYS A 113 21.45 8.28 25.03
C LYS A 113 21.13 9.74 24.71
N ASP A 114 19.85 10.11 24.64
CA ASP A 114 19.43 11.49 24.44
C ASP A 114 19.52 12.31 25.75
N LEU A 115 19.35 11.64 26.91
CA LEU A 115 19.43 12.22 28.25
C LEU A 115 20.81 12.05 28.89
N ILE A 116 21.42 10.87 28.71
CA ILE A 116 22.71 10.51 29.31
C ILE A 116 23.80 10.45 28.23
N ASP A 117 25.01 10.84 28.59
CA ASP A 117 26.15 10.77 27.67
C ASP A 117 26.78 9.37 27.72
N VAL A 118 26.60 8.61 26.65
CA VAL A 118 27.20 7.28 26.46
C VAL A 118 28.43 7.31 25.55
N GLY A 119 28.86 8.49 25.06
CA GLY A 119 29.96 8.66 24.09
C GLY A 119 29.58 8.40 22.62
N ASP A 120 30.59 8.41 21.73
CA ASP A 120 30.49 8.35 20.24
C ASP A 120 30.09 6.97 19.67
N PHE A 121 29.32 6.16 20.39
CA PHE A 121 28.80 4.89 19.85
C PHE A 121 27.89 5.07 18.63
N GLY A 122 27.36 6.27 18.39
CA GLY A 122 26.49 6.55 17.26
C GLY A 122 27.24 6.71 15.93
N ASP A 123 28.43 7.30 15.96
CA ASP A 123 29.08 7.83 14.76
C ASP A 123 30.18 6.92 14.18
N THR A 124 30.59 5.89 14.93
CA THR A 124 31.70 5.00 14.56
C THR A 124 31.29 3.62 14.05
N PHE A 125 30.03 3.22 14.20
CA PHE A 125 29.56 1.89 13.78
C PHE A 125 28.74 1.98 12.49
N GLN A 126 29.30 1.48 11.39
CA GLN A 126 28.56 1.31 10.14
C GLN A 126 27.59 0.13 10.25
N ILE A 127 26.35 0.34 9.78
CA ILE A 127 25.38 -0.75 9.61
C ILE A 127 25.89 -1.68 8.52
N VAL A 128 26.20 -2.93 8.87
CA VAL A 128 26.49 -3.99 7.90
C VAL A 128 25.16 -4.55 7.39
N VAL A 129 24.78 -4.18 6.18
CA VAL A 129 23.60 -4.74 5.51
C VAL A 129 23.92 -6.13 4.98
N THR A 130 23.15 -7.12 5.41
CA THR A 130 23.23 -8.53 5.00
C THR A 130 21.89 -8.98 4.40
N SER A 131 21.87 -10.17 3.78
CA SER A 131 20.63 -10.75 3.28
C SER A 131 19.60 -11.01 4.39
N GLN A 132 20.02 -11.18 5.64
CA GLN A 132 19.12 -11.42 6.78
C GLN A 132 18.50 -10.13 7.34
N ASN A 133 19.13 -8.96 7.16
CA ASN A 133 18.67 -7.70 7.79
C ASN A 133 18.27 -6.60 6.78
N SER A 134 18.56 -6.77 5.48
CA SER A 134 18.26 -5.78 4.44
C SER A 134 16.78 -5.38 4.39
N ALA A 135 15.87 -6.35 4.46
CA ALA A 135 14.42 -6.08 4.47
C ALA A 135 13.99 -5.24 5.69
N HIS A 136 14.61 -5.45 6.84
CA HIS A 136 14.34 -4.66 8.05
C HIS A 136 14.69 -3.18 7.84
N TYR A 137 15.87 -2.89 7.28
CA TYR A 137 16.30 -1.51 7.04
C TYR A 137 15.45 -0.81 6.00
N ILE A 138 15.09 -1.49 4.91
CA ILE A 138 14.14 -0.95 3.92
C ILE A 138 12.81 -0.61 4.62
N SER A 139 12.26 -1.53 5.43
CA SER A 139 11.03 -1.29 6.16
C SER A 139 11.11 -0.10 7.12
N GLU A 140 12.22 0.05 7.85
CA GLU A 140 12.42 1.17 8.77
C GLU A 140 12.51 2.51 8.04
N LEU A 141 13.16 2.58 6.87
CA LEU A 141 13.19 3.79 6.04
C LEU A 141 11.77 4.18 5.60
N LEU A 142 10.98 3.23 5.11
CA LEU A 142 9.60 3.48 4.68
C LEU A 142 8.71 3.96 5.84
N LYS A 143 8.81 3.34 7.03
CA LYS A 143 8.04 3.75 8.22
C LYS A 143 8.39 5.16 8.69
N LYS A 144 9.63 5.59 8.49
CA LYS A 144 10.10 6.93 8.85
C LYS A 144 9.75 8.00 7.81
N GLY A 145 9.04 7.64 6.73
CA GLY A 145 8.56 8.57 5.71
C GLY A 145 9.53 8.79 4.54
N TYR A 146 10.60 8.01 4.43
CA TYR A 146 11.59 8.13 3.34
C TYR A 146 11.19 7.35 2.07
N SER A 147 9.89 7.18 1.82
CA SER A 147 9.41 6.38 0.68
C SER A 147 9.84 6.93 -0.66
N GLU A 148 9.80 8.25 -0.85
CA GLU A 148 10.23 8.93 -2.08
C GLU A 148 11.74 8.79 -2.29
N ASP A 149 12.55 8.93 -1.24
CA ASP A 149 14.00 8.78 -1.34
C ASP A 149 14.40 7.34 -1.68
N VAL A 150 13.71 6.34 -1.10
CA VAL A 150 13.91 4.93 -1.43
C VAL A 150 13.53 4.65 -2.88
N TRP A 151 12.42 5.23 -3.34
CA TRP A 151 11.98 5.10 -4.73
C TRP A 151 12.97 5.74 -5.70
N GLN A 152 13.41 6.97 -5.43
CA GLN A 152 14.38 7.69 -6.23
C GLN A 152 15.72 6.94 -6.30
N ALA A 153 16.20 6.44 -5.18
CA ALA A 153 17.41 5.61 -5.13
C ALA A 153 17.26 4.33 -5.97
N LEU A 154 16.09 3.67 -5.93
CA LEU A 154 15.83 2.49 -6.75
C LEU A 154 15.80 2.83 -8.25
N VAL A 155 15.15 3.93 -8.64
CA VAL A 155 15.10 4.39 -10.04
C VAL A 155 16.49 4.73 -10.56
N GLU A 156 17.33 5.38 -9.75
CA GLU A 156 18.70 5.76 -10.13
C GLU A 156 19.64 4.57 -10.21
N THR A 157 19.53 3.62 -9.27
CA THR A 157 20.45 2.48 -9.19
C THR A 157 20.03 1.30 -10.06
N ASN A 158 18.73 1.04 -10.20
CA ASN A 158 18.20 -0.06 -10.98
C ASN A 158 16.84 0.30 -11.64
N PRO A 159 16.86 1.13 -12.69
CA PRO A 159 15.64 1.61 -13.36
C PRO A 159 14.81 0.47 -13.98
N ASP A 160 15.45 -0.62 -14.41
CA ASP A 160 14.76 -1.81 -14.93
C ASP A 160 13.93 -2.50 -13.83
N LEU A 161 14.50 -2.69 -12.64
CA LEU A 161 13.77 -3.25 -11.50
C LEU A 161 12.64 -2.31 -11.05
N ALA A 162 12.89 -1.00 -10.98
CA ALA A 162 11.85 -0.02 -10.67
C ALA A 162 10.66 -0.15 -11.64
N THR A 163 10.94 -0.17 -12.94
CA THR A 163 9.93 -0.34 -13.99
C THR A 163 9.17 -1.66 -13.85
N LYS A 164 9.88 -2.78 -13.64
CA LYS A 164 9.28 -4.10 -13.46
C LYS A 164 8.36 -4.16 -12.24
N LEU A 165 8.74 -3.55 -11.12
CA LEU A 165 7.90 -3.49 -9.92
C LEU A 165 6.64 -2.65 -10.17
N SER A 166 6.76 -1.48 -10.80
CA SER A 166 5.60 -0.65 -11.16
C SER A 166 4.63 -1.39 -12.09
N LEU A 167 5.14 -2.03 -13.15
CA LEU A 167 4.33 -2.80 -14.07
C LEU A 167 3.65 -3.99 -13.38
N SER A 168 4.36 -4.69 -12.48
CA SER A 168 3.79 -5.80 -11.69
C SER A 168 2.62 -5.34 -10.82
N ILE A 169 2.73 -4.19 -10.15
CA ILE A 169 1.65 -3.64 -9.33
C ILE A 169 0.43 -3.30 -10.20
N ILE A 170 0.65 -2.64 -11.35
CA ILE A 170 -0.43 -2.32 -12.29
C ILE A 170 -1.09 -3.60 -12.82
N TYR A 171 -0.29 -4.59 -13.19
CA TYR A 171 -0.77 -5.88 -13.68
C TYR A 171 -1.64 -6.59 -12.63
N GLU A 172 -1.15 -6.77 -11.41
CA GLU A 172 -1.92 -7.46 -10.37
C GLU A 172 -3.20 -6.69 -9.99
N SER A 173 -3.13 -5.37 -9.89
CA SER A 173 -4.32 -4.55 -9.61
C SER A 173 -5.37 -4.62 -10.71
N ARG A 174 -4.97 -4.66 -11.98
CA ARG A 174 -5.90 -4.76 -13.12
C ARG A 174 -6.45 -6.18 -13.28
N LYS A 175 -5.61 -7.18 -13.03
CA LYS A 175 -6.00 -8.59 -13.00
C LYS A 175 -7.08 -8.85 -11.95
N SER A 176 -6.92 -8.32 -10.73
CA SER A 176 -7.94 -8.49 -9.68
C SER A 176 -9.30 -7.89 -10.07
N VAL A 177 -9.31 -6.77 -10.81
CA VAL A 177 -10.55 -6.17 -11.33
C VAL A 177 -11.20 -7.07 -12.37
N ILE A 178 -10.42 -7.63 -13.30
CA ILE A 178 -10.94 -8.59 -14.29
C ILE A 178 -11.53 -9.82 -13.60
N ASP A 179 -10.79 -10.39 -12.64
CA ASP A 179 -11.24 -11.57 -11.89
C ASP A 179 -12.56 -11.29 -11.14
N GLU A 180 -12.69 -10.10 -10.55
CA GLU A 180 -13.94 -9.65 -9.90
C GLU A 180 -15.08 -9.49 -10.92
N MET A 181 -14.82 -8.85 -12.05
CA MET A 181 -15.83 -8.69 -13.10
C MET A 181 -16.33 -10.04 -13.62
N GLU A 182 -15.45 -10.99 -13.91
CA GLU A 182 -15.84 -12.33 -14.36
C GLU A 182 -16.74 -13.03 -13.35
N LYS A 183 -16.42 -12.92 -12.07
CA LYS A 183 -17.29 -13.43 -11.00
C LYS A 183 -18.65 -12.72 -10.97
N LYS A 184 -18.66 -11.41 -11.17
CA LYS A 184 -19.87 -10.56 -11.12
C LYS A 184 -20.75 -10.72 -12.35
N LEU A 185 -20.22 -11.15 -13.49
CA LEU A 185 -21.01 -11.49 -14.68
C LEU A 185 -21.93 -12.70 -14.49
N GLU A 186 -21.62 -13.56 -13.51
CA GLU A 186 -22.47 -14.68 -13.10
C GLU A 186 -23.51 -14.26 -12.03
N GLN A 187 -23.47 -13.00 -11.60
CA GLN A 187 -24.38 -12.41 -10.61
C GLN A 187 -25.30 -11.39 -11.32
N ASP A 188 -26.56 -11.30 -10.91
CA ASP A 188 -27.50 -10.30 -11.46
C ASP A 188 -27.32 -8.95 -10.75
N GLU A 189 -26.12 -8.38 -10.87
CA GLU A 189 -25.84 -7.03 -10.38
C GLU A 189 -26.60 -5.98 -11.21
N ASN A 190 -26.95 -4.87 -10.55
CA ASN A 190 -27.69 -3.80 -11.19
C ASN A 190 -26.82 -2.92 -12.12
N GLU A 191 -27.47 -2.08 -12.92
CA GLU A 191 -26.81 -1.18 -13.87
C GLU A 191 -25.86 -0.20 -13.17
N GLU A 192 -26.27 0.35 -12.02
CA GLU A 192 -25.47 1.30 -11.23
C GLU A 192 -24.13 0.68 -10.77
N TYR A 193 -24.11 -0.60 -10.40
CA TYR A 193 -22.88 -1.32 -10.07
C TYR A 193 -21.91 -1.33 -11.26
N TRP A 194 -22.40 -1.66 -12.45
CA TRP A 194 -21.58 -1.74 -13.65
C TRP A 194 -21.08 -0.37 -14.09
N GLN A 195 -21.92 0.65 -14.05
CA GLN A 195 -21.54 2.04 -14.30
C GLN A 195 -20.40 2.47 -13.35
N LYS A 196 -20.56 2.30 -12.02
CA LYS A 196 -19.51 2.64 -11.05
C LYS A 196 -18.22 1.86 -11.27
N THR A 197 -18.34 0.57 -11.56
CA THR A 197 -17.18 -0.31 -11.77
C THR A 197 -16.40 0.08 -13.01
N LEU A 198 -17.07 0.34 -14.13
CA LEU A 198 -16.45 0.73 -15.39
C LEU A 198 -15.93 2.18 -15.36
N ALA A 199 -16.60 3.09 -14.65
CA ALA A 199 -16.10 4.44 -14.39
C ALA A 199 -14.75 4.43 -13.66
N LYS A 200 -14.63 3.59 -12.62
CA LYS A 200 -13.39 3.46 -11.85
C LYS A 200 -12.28 2.78 -12.65
N ASN A 201 -12.64 1.95 -13.63
CA ASN A 201 -11.73 1.09 -14.38
C ASN A 201 -11.77 1.34 -15.90
N ARG A 202 -11.77 2.61 -16.32
CA ARG A 202 -11.91 3.02 -17.73
C ARG A 202 -10.91 2.37 -18.69
N TRP A 203 -9.75 1.94 -18.21
CA TRP A 203 -8.76 1.19 -18.99
C TRP A 203 -9.33 -0.09 -19.64
N ILE A 204 -10.43 -0.64 -19.12
CA ILE A 204 -11.15 -1.80 -19.68
C ILE A 204 -11.65 -1.53 -21.10
N PHE A 205 -12.00 -0.27 -21.40
CA PHE A 205 -12.47 0.09 -22.73
C PHE A 205 -11.37 0.06 -23.79
N GLY A 206 -10.09 0.06 -23.39
CA GLY A 206 -8.90 -0.01 -24.25
C GLY A 206 -7.93 1.15 -24.03
N ASN A 207 -6.80 1.12 -24.76
CA ASN A 207 -5.77 2.17 -24.69
C ASN A 207 -6.10 3.42 -25.50
N SER A 208 -7.07 3.35 -26.40
CA SER A 208 -7.40 4.43 -27.33
C SER A 208 -8.09 5.64 -26.69
N TYR A 209 -8.07 5.80 -25.36
CA TYR A 209 -8.71 6.92 -24.67
C TYR A 209 -7.65 7.80 -24.02
N ILE A 210 -7.49 9.02 -24.54
CA ILE A 210 -6.41 9.95 -24.19
C ILE A 210 -6.72 10.75 -22.92
N GLY A 211 -7.98 10.99 -22.59
CA GLY A 211 -8.31 11.88 -21.49
C GLY A 211 -9.75 11.85 -21.05
N ILE A 212 -9.93 12.33 -19.81
CA ILE A 212 -11.24 12.64 -19.23
C ILE A 212 -11.54 14.09 -19.58
N ILE A 213 -12.64 14.29 -20.27
CA ILE A 213 -13.31 15.59 -20.29
C ILE A 213 -13.76 15.87 -18.85
N GLY A 214 -13.15 16.88 -18.21
CA GLY A 214 -13.43 17.19 -16.81
C GLY A 214 -14.93 17.32 -16.55
N GLU A 215 -15.41 16.78 -15.42
CA GLU A 215 -16.81 16.79 -14.97
C GLU A 215 -17.35 18.21 -14.63
N ARG A 216 -16.97 19.24 -15.38
CA ARG A 216 -17.50 20.60 -15.23
C ARG A 216 -18.80 20.73 -15.99
N ARG A 217 -19.85 20.22 -15.31
CA ARG A 217 -21.27 20.60 -15.40
C ARG A 217 -21.68 21.41 -16.65
N THR A 218 -21.79 20.73 -17.78
CA THR A 218 -22.87 21.04 -18.73
C THR A 218 -24.04 20.12 -18.41
N ASN A 219 -25.29 20.57 -18.61
CA ASN A 219 -26.48 19.73 -18.43
C ASN A 219 -26.46 18.45 -19.29
N ILE A 220 -25.67 18.47 -20.37
CA ILE A 220 -25.48 17.36 -21.30
C ILE A 220 -24.62 16.28 -20.64
N LEU A 221 -23.47 16.63 -20.03
CA LEU A 221 -22.58 15.67 -19.37
C LEU A 221 -23.20 15.04 -18.11
N SER A 222 -24.09 15.75 -17.41
CA SER A 222 -24.82 15.18 -16.25
C SER A 222 -25.85 14.11 -16.64
N THR A 223 -26.15 13.95 -17.93
CA THR A 223 -27.03 12.89 -18.46
C THR A 223 -26.28 11.78 -19.19
N LEU A 224 -24.95 11.89 -19.35
CA LEU A 224 -24.12 10.92 -20.06
C LEU A 224 -23.36 10.09 -19.05
N ASP A 225 -23.43 8.77 -19.15
CA ASP A 225 -22.79 7.90 -18.15
C ASP A 225 -21.28 8.14 -18.13
N HIS A 226 -20.57 8.03 -19.27
CA HIS A 226 -19.12 8.26 -19.34
C HIS A 226 -18.65 8.83 -20.69
N PRO A 227 -18.34 10.14 -20.78
CA PRO A 227 -17.70 10.74 -21.94
C PRO A 227 -16.18 10.52 -21.91
N LEU A 228 -15.60 10.04 -23.01
CA LEU A 228 -14.18 9.77 -23.17
C LEU A 228 -13.66 10.36 -24.49
N ILE A 229 -12.49 11.02 -24.48
CA ILE A 229 -11.84 11.43 -25.74
C ILE A 229 -10.97 10.30 -26.23
N THR A 230 -11.18 9.89 -27.47
CA THR A 230 -10.38 8.86 -28.12
C THR A 230 -9.11 9.43 -28.77
N GLU A 231 -8.13 8.57 -29.07
CA GLU A 231 -6.86 8.96 -29.69
C GLU A 231 -7.01 9.61 -31.07
N ASP A 232 -8.04 9.21 -31.81
CA ASP A 232 -8.41 9.79 -33.10
C ASP A 232 -9.25 11.07 -32.96
N GLY A 233 -9.43 11.60 -31.74
CA GLY A 233 -10.07 12.90 -31.48
C GLY A 233 -11.60 12.86 -31.45
N TYR A 234 -12.23 11.69 -31.44
CA TYR A 234 -13.68 11.58 -31.25
C TYR A 234 -14.04 11.67 -29.78
N LEU A 235 -15.28 12.07 -29.52
CA LEU A 235 -15.87 11.97 -28.20
C LEU A 235 -16.73 10.72 -28.12
N GLU A 236 -16.30 9.71 -27.39
CA GLU A 236 -17.05 8.48 -27.19
C GLU A 236 -17.89 8.57 -25.91
N ILE A 237 -19.21 8.47 -26.08
CA ILE A 237 -20.19 8.40 -25.01
C ILE A 237 -20.47 6.94 -24.73
N VAL A 238 -20.14 6.46 -23.53
CA VAL A 238 -20.45 5.08 -23.16
C VAL A 238 -21.84 5.03 -22.52
N GLU A 239 -22.72 4.17 -23.04
CA GLU A 239 -24.05 3.87 -22.51
C GLU A 239 -24.04 2.43 -21.96
N ILE A 240 -24.27 2.26 -20.66
CA ILE A 240 -24.10 0.97 -19.99
C ILE A 240 -25.47 0.44 -19.55
N LYS A 241 -25.82 -0.74 -20.06
CA LYS A 241 -26.92 -1.56 -19.51
C LYS A 241 -26.34 -2.68 -18.64
N LYS A 242 -27.15 -3.67 -18.26
CA LYS A 242 -26.68 -4.80 -17.44
C LYS A 242 -26.41 -6.09 -18.25
N PRO A 243 -25.50 -6.97 -17.78
CA PRO A 243 -25.15 -8.21 -18.47
C PRO A 243 -26.30 -9.23 -18.50
N SER A 244 -27.20 -9.20 -17.52
CA SER A 244 -28.33 -10.14 -17.43
C SER A 244 -29.45 -9.85 -18.43
N PHE A 245 -29.44 -8.70 -19.12
CA PHE A 245 -30.37 -8.47 -20.21
C PHE A 245 -30.06 -9.37 -21.40
N PRO A 246 -31.06 -10.10 -21.94
CA PRO A 246 -30.86 -10.85 -23.17
C PRO A 246 -30.42 -9.91 -24.28
N PHE A 247 -29.35 -10.25 -25.01
CA PHE A 247 -28.93 -9.43 -26.15
C PHE A 247 -29.94 -9.48 -27.31
N TRP A 248 -30.39 -10.70 -27.62
CA TRP A 248 -31.42 -10.95 -28.62
C TRP A 248 -32.79 -11.09 -27.96
N LYS A 249 -33.83 -10.68 -28.68
CA LYS A 249 -35.21 -10.86 -28.27
C LYS A 249 -35.48 -12.36 -28.06
N LYS A 250 -36.05 -12.71 -26.91
CA LYS A 250 -36.42 -14.08 -26.57
C LYS A 250 -37.91 -14.33 -26.80
N THR A 251 -38.29 -15.57 -27.09
CA THR A 251 -39.67 -16.06 -27.08
C THR A 251 -40.11 -16.36 -25.64
N LYS A 252 -41.40 -16.70 -25.44
CA LYS A 252 -41.92 -17.10 -24.12
C LYS A 252 -41.19 -18.32 -23.54
N ASP A 253 -40.68 -19.19 -24.41
CA ASP A 253 -39.96 -20.41 -24.03
C ASP A 253 -38.45 -20.18 -23.86
N GLY A 254 -37.99 -18.93 -23.83
CA GLY A 254 -36.58 -18.56 -23.60
C GLY A 254 -35.65 -18.73 -24.81
N LYS A 255 -36.15 -19.19 -25.96
CA LYS A 255 -35.38 -19.30 -27.21
C LYS A 255 -35.23 -17.95 -27.90
N ASN A 256 -34.22 -17.80 -28.76
CA ASN A 256 -34.11 -16.61 -29.59
C ASN A 256 -35.31 -16.48 -30.55
N TYR A 257 -35.91 -15.31 -30.60
CA TYR A 257 -36.96 -14.97 -31.55
C TYR A 257 -36.35 -14.71 -32.94
N LEU A 258 -36.86 -15.42 -33.95
CA LEU A 258 -36.43 -15.26 -35.33
C LEU A 258 -37.53 -14.58 -36.16
N TYR A 259 -37.27 -13.36 -36.60
CA TYR A 259 -38.12 -12.67 -37.55
C TYR A 259 -38.10 -13.39 -38.90
N ARG A 260 -39.29 -13.71 -39.42
CA ARG A 260 -39.50 -14.53 -40.63
C ARG A 260 -38.74 -15.86 -40.59
N GLY A 261 -38.51 -16.40 -39.39
CA GLY A 261 -37.81 -17.67 -39.18
C GLY A 261 -36.31 -17.65 -39.49
N LYS A 262 -35.70 -16.48 -39.69
CA LYS A 262 -34.29 -16.38 -40.11
C LYS A 262 -33.46 -15.34 -39.38
N TYR A 263 -34.05 -14.19 -39.04
CA TYR A 263 -33.27 -13.04 -38.58
C TYR A 263 -33.45 -12.80 -37.10
N LEU A 264 -32.34 -12.70 -36.37
CA LEU A 264 -32.37 -12.28 -34.98
C LEU A 264 -32.79 -10.81 -34.87
N VAL A 265 -33.55 -10.52 -33.82
CA VAL A 265 -34.01 -9.17 -33.50
C VAL A 265 -33.37 -8.77 -32.17
N PRO A 266 -32.73 -7.60 -32.06
CA PRO A 266 -32.23 -7.09 -30.78
C PRO A 266 -33.33 -7.08 -29.71
N ASN A 267 -32.95 -7.31 -28.45
CA ASN A 267 -33.88 -7.16 -27.33
C ASN A 267 -34.37 -5.71 -27.23
N THR A 268 -35.56 -5.50 -26.66
CA THR A 268 -36.14 -4.17 -26.46
C THR A 268 -35.21 -3.25 -25.67
N GLU A 269 -34.52 -3.75 -24.64
CA GLU A 269 -33.55 -2.95 -23.86
C GLU A 269 -32.38 -2.46 -24.72
N LEU A 270 -31.86 -3.31 -25.61
CA LEU A 270 -30.83 -2.93 -26.57
C LEU A 270 -31.36 -1.92 -27.61
N GLN A 271 -32.59 -2.08 -28.09
CA GLN A 271 -33.22 -1.10 -28.98
C GLN A 271 -33.36 0.28 -28.31
N SER A 272 -33.79 0.28 -27.03
CA SER A 272 -33.87 1.49 -26.22
C SER A 272 -32.51 2.14 -26.01
N ALA A 273 -31.46 1.35 -25.73
CA ALA A 273 -30.10 1.85 -25.60
C ALA A 273 -29.57 2.47 -26.92
N ILE A 274 -29.89 1.87 -28.08
CA ILE A 274 -29.56 2.45 -29.40
C ILE A 274 -30.24 3.79 -29.60
N ALA A 275 -31.51 3.92 -29.22
CA ALA A 275 -32.23 5.19 -29.28
C ALA A 275 -31.64 6.23 -28.33
N GLN A 276 -31.28 5.83 -27.10
CA GLN A 276 -30.60 6.69 -26.11
C GLN A 276 -29.25 7.20 -26.66
N GLY A 277 -28.39 6.29 -27.13
CA GLY A 277 -27.10 6.65 -27.74
C GLY A 277 -27.22 7.58 -28.94
N SER A 278 -28.24 7.39 -29.78
CA SER A 278 -28.52 8.29 -30.91
C SER A 278 -28.86 9.71 -30.44
N ASN A 279 -29.69 9.84 -29.41
CA ASN A 279 -30.04 11.14 -28.84
C ASN A 279 -28.84 11.80 -28.16
N TYR A 280 -27.99 11.04 -27.46
CA TYR A 280 -26.80 11.59 -26.85
C TYR A 280 -25.82 12.15 -27.88
N ILE A 281 -25.60 11.44 -28.98
CA ILE A 281 -24.80 11.93 -30.12
C ILE A 281 -25.40 13.27 -30.61
N TYR A 282 -26.70 13.30 -30.88
CA TYR A 282 -27.38 14.50 -31.38
C TYR A 282 -27.31 15.70 -30.43
N GLU A 283 -27.58 15.51 -29.13
CA GLU A 283 -27.50 16.61 -28.16
C GLU A 283 -26.05 17.10 -27.99
N THR A 284 -25.08 16.20 -28.06
CA THR A 284 -23.66 16.57 -27.98
C THR A 284 -23.21 17.33 -29.22
N GLU A 285 -23.67 16.95 -30.42
CA GLU A 285 -23.40 17.68 -31.68
C GLU A 285 -23.91 19.13 -31.65
N LYS A 286 -24.96 19.44 -30.90
CA LYS A 286 -25.47 20.81 -30.79
C LYS A 286 -24.57 21.74 -30.00
N ASP A 287 -23.80 21.21 -29.05
CA ASP A 287 -23.07 22.03 -28.07
C ASP A 287 -21.55 21.92 -28.18
N MET A 288 -21.01 20.86 -28.81
CA MET A 288 -19.55 20.64 -28.77
C MET A 288 -18.71 21.75 -29.40
N ASP A 289 -19.27 22.53 -30.32
CA ASP A 289 -18.58 23.66 -30.95
C ASP A 289 -18.84 25.00 -30.22
N SER A 290 -19.51 24.97 -29.06
CA SER A 290 -19.87 26.17 -28.32
C SER A 290 -18.68 26.74 -27.54
N LYS A 291 -18.74 28.05 -27.23
CA LYS A 291 -17.76 28.68 -26.33
C LYS A 291 -17.81 28.07 -24.94
N THR A 292 -19.01 27.73 -24.46
CA THR A 292 -19.24 27.06 -23.19
C THR A 292 -18.54 25.71 -23.15
N TRP A 293 -18.57 24.96 -24.26
CA TRP A 293 -17.79 23.74 -24.38
C TRP A 293 -16.30 24.03 -24.23
N ALA A 294 -15.76 24.96 -25.03
CA ALA A 294 -14.34 25.30 -24.98
C ALA A 294 -13.84 25.67 -23.57
N GLU A 295 -14.62 26.47 -22.83
CA GLU A 295 -14.30 26.90 -21.46
C GLU A 295 -14.29 25.74 -20.46
N ASN A 296 -15.14 24.73 -20.66
CA ASN A 296 -15.23 23.57 -19.78
C ASN A 296 -14.23 22.46 -20.11
N HIS A 297 -13.59 22.52 -21.30
CA HIS A 297 -12.78 21.44 -21.87
C HIS A 297 -11.37 21.91 -22.28
N ASP A 298 -10.85 22.96 -21.65
CA ASP A 298 -9.50 23.50 -21.92
C ASP A 298 -9.26 23.82 -23.41
N GLY A 299 -10.30 24.25 -24.12
CA GLY A 299 -10.26 24.56 -25.55
C GLY A 299 -10.21 23.35 -26.47
N ILE A 300 -10.46 22.13 -25.96
CA ILE A 300 -10.47 20.90 -26.76
C ILE A 300 -11.84 20.70 -27.40
N TYR A 301 -11.85 20.63 -28.73
CA TYR A 301 -13.03 20.32 -29.54
C TYR A 301 -12.94 18.89 -30.08
N PRO A 302 -13.92 18.02 -29.78
CA PRO A 302 -13.96 16.70 -30.39
C PRO A 302 -14.32 16.81 -31.87
N LEU A 303 -13.84 15.86 -32.69
CA LEU A 303 -14.17 15.82 -34.11
C LEU A 303 -15.64 15.53 -34.36
N LYS A 304 -16.19 14.58 -33.61
CA LYS A 304 -17.58 14.11 -33.69
C LYS A 304 -17.90 13.24 -32.46
N PRO A 305 -19.14 13.20 -31.97
CA PRO A 305 -19.50 12.28 -30.92
C PRO A 305 -19.83 10.91 -31.52
N LYS A 306 -19.47 9.87 -30.78
CA LYS A 306 -19.86 8.48 -31.02
C LYS A 306 -20.48 7.95 -29.73
N CYS A 307 -21.20 6.84 -29.82
CA CYS A 307 -21.71 6.15 -28.66
C CYS A 307 -21.28 4.69 -28.64
N LEU A 308 -20.73 4.24 -27.53
CA LEU A 308 -20.44 2.85 -27.25
C LEU A 308 -21.50 2.29 -26.29
N ILE A 309 -22.28 1.34 -26.76
CA ILE A 309 -23.29 0.67 -25.95
C ILE A 309 -22.71 -0.64 -25.40
N VAL A 310 -22.75 -0.80 -24.08
CA VAL A 310 -22.39 -2.03 -23.39
C VAL A 310 -23.68 -2.73 -22.95
N HIS A 311 -23.97 -3.90 -23.53
CA HIS A 311 -25.24 -4.58 -23.26
C HIS A 311 -25.11 -6.10 -23.30
N GLY A 312 -25.68 -6.77 -22.30
CA GLY A 312 -25.88 -8.22 -22.30
C GLY A 312 -24.58 -9.04 -22.40
N ARG A 313 -24.76 -10.36 -22.56
CA ARG A 313 -23.68 -11.33 -22.71
C ARG A 313 -23.73 -12.04 -24.06
N SER A 314 -22.57 -12.54 -24.47
CA SER A 314 -22.34 -13.34 -25.68
C SER A 314 -21.75 -14.72 -25.37
N ASN A 315 -21.79 -15.14 -24.11
CA ASN A 315 -21.28 -16.45 -23.66
C ASN A 315 -22.07 -17.65 -24.19
N ASP A 316 -23.31 -17.45 -24.65
CA ASP A 316 -24.20 -18.46 -25.22
C ASP A 316 -24.35 -18.36 -26.75
N TRP A 317 -23.54 -17.53 -27.42
CA TRP A 317 -23.70 -17.27 -28.85
C TRP A 317 -23.10 -18.38 -29.73
N GLU A 318 -23.85 -18.71 -30.78
CA GLU A 318 -23.36 -19.57 -31.87
C GLU A 318 -23.07 -18.71 -33.13
N ALA A 319 -22.95 -19.37 -34.28
CA ALA A 319 -22.62 -18.73 -35.55
C ALA A 319 -23.68 -17.69 -35.97
N LEU A 320 -24.96 -17.97 -35.74
CA LEU A 320 -26.06 -17.09 -36.14
C LEU A 320 -26.07 -15.78 -35.33
N GLU A 321 -25.90 -15.86 -34.01
CA GLU A 321 -25.82 -14.72 -33.11
C GLU A 321 -24.60 -13.87 -33.43
N SER A 322 -23.43 -14.50 -33.61
CA SER A 322 -22.19 -13.82 -33.96
C SER A 322 -22.29 -13.09 -35.31
N GLN A 323 -22.87 -13.75 -36.33
CA GLN A 323 -23.09 -13.14 -37.63
C GLN A 323 -24.09 -11.97 -37.54
N SER A 324 -25.19 -12.15 -36.80
CA SER A 324 -26.22 -11.11 -36.65
C SER A 324 -25.69 -9.91 -35.87
N TYR A 325 -24.87 -10.13 -34.85
CA TYR A 325 -24.18 -9.07 -34.11
C TYR A 325 -23.24 -8.27 -35.00
N ARG A 326 -22.45 -8.96 -35.83
CA ARG A 326 -21.58 -8.29 -36.81
C ARG A 326 -22.39 -7.43 -37.77
N LEU A 327 -23.48 -7.97 -38.32
CA LEU A 327 -24.36 -7.23 -39.23
C LEU A 327 -25.03 -6.04 -38.54
N LEU A 328 -25.42 -6.16 -37.27
CA LEU A 328 -25.97 -5.04 -36.51
C LEU A 328 -24.96 -3.91 -36.37
N ASN A 329 -23.75 -4.21 -35.91
CA ASN A 329 -22.69 -3.22 -35.74
C ASN A 329 -22.24 -2.58 -37.07
N ASP A 330 -22.20 -3.34 -38.16
CA ASP A 330 -21.84 -2.83 -39.50
C ASP A 330 -22.82 -1.77 -40.04
N ARG A 331 -24.06 -1.76 -39.54
CA ARG A 331 -25.13 -0.85 -40.01
C ARG A 331 -25.34 0.38 -39.15
N LEU A 332 -24.71 0.44 -37.97
CA LEU A 332 -24.85 1.57 -37.06
C LEU A 332 -23.70 2.55 -37.31
N HIS A 333 -24.05 3.77 -37.71
CA HIS A 333 -23.09 4.84 -37.94
C HIS A 333 -22.96 5.69 -36.68
N GLY A 334 -21.75 5.77 -36.13
CA GLY A 334 -21.48 6.51 -34.90
C GLY A 334 -21.89 5.80 -33.62
N ILE A 335 -22.55 4.64 -33.70
CA ILE A 335 -22.87 3.79 -32.55
C ILE A 335 -22.13 2.46 -32.71
N SER A 336 -21.40 2.05 -31.69
CA SER A 336 -20.82 0.71 -31.57
C SER A 336 -21.49 -0.01 -30.40
N ILE A 337 -21.72 -1.31 -30.54
CA ILE A 337 -22.32 -2.14 -29.50
C ILE A 337 -21.35 -3.25 -29.15
N ILE A 338 -21.09 -3.44 -27.87
CA ILE A 338 -20.30 -4.54 -27.33
C ILE A 338 -21.05 -5.24 -26.18
N THR A 339 -20.67 -6.49 -25.92
CA THR A 339 -21.17 -7.24 -24.76
C THR A 339 -20.19 -7.10 -23.60
N PHE A 340 -20.63 -7.47 -22.41
CA PHE A 340 -19.74 -7.54 -21.25
C PHE A 340 -18.61 -8.56 -21.43
N ASP A 341 -18.85 -9.66 -22.15
CA ASP A 341 -17.79 -10.64 -22.46
C ASP A 341 -16.75 -10.05 -23.43
N HIS A 342 -17.17 -9.23 -24.41
CA HIS A 342 -16.24 -8.50 -25.27
C HIS A 342 -15.40 -7.49 -24.47
N LEU A 343 -15.98 -6.80 -23.48
CA LEU A 343 -15.24 -5.91 -22.57
C LEU A 343 -14.19 -6.67 -21.75
N VAL A 344 -14.58 -7.79 -21.13
CA VAL A 344 -13.64 -8.63 -20.37
C VAL A 344 -12.51 -9.12 -21.26
N LEU A 345 -12.82 -9.59 -22.48
CA LEU A 345 -11.80 -10.02 -23.43
C LEU A 345 -10.83 -8.87 -23.77
N ARG A 346 -11.36 -7.67 -24.04
CA ARG A 346 -10.53 -6.48 -24.32
C ARG A 346 -9.67 -6.09 -23.12
N ALA A 347 -10.21 -6.16 -21.91
CA ALA A 347 -9.47 -5.90 -20.68
C ALA A 347 -8.32 -6.90 -20.50
N LYS A 348 -8.56 -8.20 -20.74
CA LYS A 348 -7.53 -9.25 -20.69
C LYS A 348 -6.42 -9.01 -21.71
N GLN A 349 -6.78 -8.65 -22.94
CA GLN A 349 -5.79 -8.31 -23.97
C GLN A 349 -4.96 -7.08 -23.59
N THR A 350 -5.61 -6.07 -23.02
CA THR A 350 -4.94 -4.86 -22.53
C THR A 350 -4.00 -5.18 -21.37
N LEU A 351 -4.42 -6.07 -20.46
CA LEU A 351 -3.63 -6.51 -19.31
C LEU A 351 -2.31 -7.16 -19.73
N GLU A 352 -2.31 -7.96 -20.81
CA GLU A 352 -1.10 -8.64 -21.29
C GLU A 352 0.02 -7.66 -21.68
N LEU A 353 -0.29 -6.40 -22.02
CA LEU A 353 0.71 -5.36 -22.29
C LEU A 353 1.51 -4.96 -21.04
N PHE A 354 0.95 -5.19 -19.85
CA PHE A 354 1.56 -4.86 -18.55
C PHE A 354 2.18 -6.08 -17.88
N LYS A 355 2.12 -7.24 -18.54
CA LYS A 355 2.65 -8.49 -17.98
C LYS A 355 4.15 -8.36 -17.76
N PRO A 356 4.64 -8.56 -16.52
CA PRO A 356 6.06 -8.47 -16.24
C PRO A 356 6.83 -9.46 -17.11
N VAL A 357 7.85 -8.97 -17.81
CA VAL A 357 8.79 -9.83 -18.53
C VAL A 357 9.59 -10.60 -17.47
N LYS A 358 9.60 -11.93 -17.60
CA LYS A 358 10.32 -12.84 -16.69
C LYS A 358 11.83 -12.56 -16.65
#